data_AF-A0A8J7WKS7-F1
#
_entry.id   AF-A0A8J7WKS7-F1
#
_cell.length_a   1.000
_cell.length_b   1.000
_cell.length_c   1.000
_cell.angle_alpha   90.00
_cell.angle_beta   90.00
_cell.angle_gamma   90.00
#
_symmetry.space_group_name_H-M   'P 1'
#
loop_
_entity.id
_entity.type
_entity.pdbx_description
1 polymer ?
#
loop_
_entity_poly.entity_id
_entity_poly.type
_entity_poly.pdbx_seq_one_letter_code
_entity_poly.pdbx_strand_id
1 'polypeptide(L)'
;MSHFFQIETVDAENPSDAPLAALRAGELHAVLVRNVYPAEVMEAAVRALEVNAPGFVKSHFPAAFKAFFYGLNLNLAAPDLRPYFAGEPGFRAALAALVSPGIEARVGDLLTALDDGPAYGAAPGPQPGSRYHFTTIRGHGTGGFIPPHFDN
;
A
#
# COMPACT_ATOMS: atom_id res chain seq x y z
N MET A 1 -15.14 -17.01 27.20
CA MET A 1 -15.35 -15.77 26.41
C MET A 1 -14.75 -16.02 25.04
N SER A 2 -15.54 -16.05 23.97
CA SER A 2 -14.99 -16.12 22.62
C SER A 2 -14.51 -14.71 22.22
N HIS A 3 -13.22 -14.54 21.96
CA HIS A 3 -12.71 -13.30 21.41
C HIS A 3 -13.18 -13.19 19.96
N PHE A 4 -14.04 -12.21 19.67
CA PHE A 4 -14.63 -11.98 18.34
C PHE A 4 -13.61 -11.47 17.32
N PHE A 5 -12.50 -10.86 17.78
CA PHE A 5 -11.44 -10.33 16.93
C PHE A 5 -10.08 -10.53 17.60
N GLN A 6 -9.14 -11.16 16.88
CA GLN A 6 -7.78 -11.42 17.35
C GLN A 6 -6.80 -10.60 16.51
N ILE A 7 -6.06 -9.72 17.18
CA ILE A 7 -5.05 -8.86 16.55
C ILE A 7 -3.74 -9.09 17.26
N GLU A 8 -2.68 -9.37 16.50
CA GLU A 8 -1.31 -9.29 17.01
C GLU A 8 -0.72 -7.90 16.70
N THR A 9 -0.03 -7.30 17.66
CA THR A 9 0.70 -6.05 17.43
C THR A 9 2.19 -6.31 17.47
N VAL A 10 2.89 -5.91 16.42
CA VAL A 10 4.33 -6.12 16.24
C VAL A 10 5.02 -4.78 16.01
N ASP A 11 6.28 -4.68 16.43
CA ASP A 11 7.12 -3.53 16.12
C ASP A 11 7.93 -3.81 14.86
N ALA A 12 8.02 -2.86 13.93
CA ALA A 12 8.76 -3.04 12.68
C ALA A 12 10.27 -3.27 12.87
N GLU A 13 10.86 -2.84 13.99
CA GLU A 13 12.28 -3.04 14.29
C GLU A 13 12.56 -4.40 14.94
N ASN A 14 11.52 -5.06 15.46
CA ASN A 14 11.61 -6.38 16.07
C ASN A 14 10.34 -7.18 15.76
N PRO A 15 10.15 -7.60 14.49
CA PRO A 15 8.98 -8.36 14.09
C PRO A 15 8.94 -9.69 14.85
N SER A 16 7.76 -10.12 15.28
CA SER A 16 7.57 -11.49 15.78
C SER A 16 7.73 -12.49 14.63
N ASP A 17 8.06 -13.73 14.98
CA ASP A 17 8.26 -14.79 13.99
C ASP A 17 6.93 -15.16 13.33
N ALA A 18 6.86 -14.95 12.01
CA ALA A 18 5.83 -15.46 11.11
C ALA A 18 4.34 -15.20 11.48
N PRO A 19 3.90 -14.02 11.97
CA PRO A 19 2.49 -13.78 12.33
C PRO A 19 1.53 -13.88 11.13
N LEU A 20 2.03 -13.77 9.89
CA LEU A 20 1.21 -13.99 8.69
C LEU A 20 0.81 -15.46 8.50
N ALA A 21 1.55 -16.43 9.06
CA ALA A 21 1.14 -17.83 9.06
C ALA A 21 -0.12 -18.04 9.91
N ALA A 22 -0.18 -17.42 11.10
CA ALA A 22 -1.36 -17.46 11.97
C ALA A 22 -2.58 -16.75 11.34
N LEU A 23 -2.35 -15.67 10.58
CA LEU A 23 -3.39 -15.01 9.78
C LEU A 23 -3.96 -15.96 8.71
N ARG A 24 -3.10 -16.68 7.97
CA ARG A 24 -3.54 -17.68 6.98
C ARG A 24 -4.23 -18.89 7.59
N ALA A 25 -3.84 -19.29 8.80
CA ALA A 25 -4.48 -20.37 9.54
C ALA A 25 -5.85 -19.98 10.15
N GLY A 26 -6.22 -18.69 10.10
CA GLY A 26 -7.44 -18.18 10.71
C GLY A 26 -7.38 -18.05 12.23
N GLU A 27 -6.18 -18.13 12.81
CA GLU A 27 -5.93 -17.93 14.24
C GLU A 27 -5.95 -16.43 14.58
N LEU A 28 -5.40 -15.61 13.69
CA LEU A 28 -5.48 -14.15 13.75
C LEU A 28 -6.46 -13.60 12.72
N HIS A 29 -7.00 -12.42 13.01
CA HIS A 29 -7.83 -11.65 12.09
C HIS A 29 -7.06 -10.45 11.50
N ALA A 30 -6.03 -9.97 12.20
CA ALA A 30 -5.16 -8.90 11.72
C ALA A 30 -3.79 -8.92 12.43
N VAL A 31 -2.80 -8.31 11.76
CA VAL A 31 -1.51 -7.97 12.34
C VAL A 31 -1.33 -6.45 12.22
N LEU A 32 -1.15 -5.77 13.36
CA LEU A 32 -0.86 -4.34 13.42
C LEU A 32 0.66 -4.14 13.56
N VAL A 33 1.29 -3.68 12.49
CA VAL A 33 2.72 -3.33 12.51
C VAL A 33 2.87 -1.85 12.90
N ARG A 34 3.60 -1.59 13.99
CA ARG A 34 3.90 -0.25 14.48
C ARG A 34 5.28 0.20 14.03
N ASN A 35 5.47 1.52 14.01
CA ASN A 35 6.78 2.14 13.79
C ASN A 35 7.43 1.74 12.45
N VAL A 36 6.62 1.45 11.42
CA VAL A 36 7.10 1.14 10.05
C VAL A 36 8.00 2.25 9.50
N TYR A 37 7.59 3.50 9.76
CA TYR A 37 8.34 4.72 9.48
C TYR A 37 8.34 5.65 10.69
N PRO A 38 9.42 6.43 10.89
CA PRO A 38 9.40 7.55 11.83
C PRO A 38 8.34 8.59 11.46
N ALA A 39 7.78 9.27 12.46
CA ALA A 39 6.70 10.24 12.27
C ALA A 39 7.15 11.41 11.37
N GLU A 40 8.36 11.91 11.57
CA GLU A 40 8.94 13.01 10.82
C GLU A 40 9.10 12.72 9.32
N VAL A 41 9.36 11.46 8.96
CA VAL A 41 9.44 11.01 7.56
C VAL A 41 8.05 11.03 6.94
N MET A 42 7.04 10.56 7.67
CA MET A 42 5.65 10.59 7.18
C MET A 42 5.10 12.01 7.09
N GLU A 43 5.43 12.90 8.02
CA GLU A 43 5.06 14.31 7.93
C GLU A 43 5.65 14.99 6.69
N ALA A 44 6.92 14.70 6.36
CA ALA A 44 7.54 15.21 5.14
C ALA A 44 6.85 14.68 3.88
N ALA A 45 6.53 13.38 3.85
CA ALA A 45 5.78 12.76 2.76
C ALA A 45 4.40 13.40 2.59
N VAL A 46 3.68 13.66 3.68
CA VAL A 46 2.37 14.34 3.66
C VAL A 46 2.50 15.73 3.05
N ARG A 47 3.46 16.55 3.51
CA ARG A 47 3.69 17.90 2.94
C ARG A 47 3.97 17.85 1.44
N ALA A 48 4.77 16.88 0.98
CA ALA A 48 5.04 16.69 -0.44
C ALA A 48 3.77 16.27 -1.22
N LEU A 49 2.93 15.43 -0.64
CA LEU A 49 1.68 14.97 -1.25
C LEU A 49 0.59 16.05 -1.29
N GLU A 50 0.52 16.95 -0.30
CA GLU A 50 -0.47 18.05 -0.27
C GLU A 50 -0.36 18.95 -1.51
N VAL A 51 0.86 19.20 -1.98
CA VAL A 51 1.14 19.96 -3.20
C VAL A 51 1.40 19.08 -4.42
N ASN A 52 1.27 17.75 -4.28
CA ASN A 52 1.63 16.75 -5.29
C ASN A 52 3.03 16.97 -5.90
N ALA A 53 4.03 17.28 -5.09
CA ALA A 53 5.41 17.49 -5.53
C ALA A 53 5.97 16.34 -6.38
N PRO A 54 5.65 15.05 -6.13
CA PRO A 54 6.09 13.94 -6.99
C PRO A 54 5.44 13.91 -8.38
N GLY A 55 4.40 14.72 -8.63
CA GLY A 55 3.73 14.77 -9.92
C GLY A 55 2.89 13.52 -10.24
N PHE A 56 2.36 12.84 -9.22
CA PHE A 56 1.55 11.65 -9.43
C PHE A 56 0.28 11.95 -10.22
N VAL A 57 -0.08 11.03 -11.12
CA VAL A 57 -1.42 10.99 -11.73
C VAL A 57 -2.45 10.73 -10.62
N LYS A 58 -3.55 11.48 -10.62
CA LYS A 58 -4.68 11.23 -9.72
C LYS A 58 -5.77 10.44 -10.42
N SER A 59 -6.18 9.31 -9.84
CA SER A 59 -7.42 8.62 -10.23
C SER A 59 -8.50 8.93 -9.18
N HIS A 60 -9.70 9.31 -9.64
CA HIS A 60 -10.75 9.83 -8.77
C HIS A 60 -11.88 8.83 -8.58
N PHE A 61 -12.40 8.77 -7.37
CA PHE A 61 -13.68 8.15 -7.09
C PHE A 61 -14.83 9.07 -7.58
N PRO A 62 -16.07 8.55 -7.67
CA PRO A 62 -17.24 9.41 -7.80
C PRO A 62 -17.24 10.55 -6.78
N ALA A 63 -17.67 11.74 -7.20
CA ALA A 63 -17.53 12.98 -6.43
C ALA A 63 -18.11 12.91 -5.00
N ALA A 64 -19.15 12.10 -4.79
CA ALA A 64 -19.79 11.90 -3.49
C ALA A 64 -18.81 11.39 -2.40
N PHE A 65 -17.78 10.63 -2.78
CA PHE A 65 -16.81 10.07 -1.83
C PHE A 65 -15.74 11.07 -1.40
N LYS A 66 -15.56 12.18 -2.15
CA LYS A 66 -14.49 13.17 -1.94
C LYS A 66 -13.10 12.53 -1.74
N ALA A 67 -12.84 11.48 -2.52
CA ALA A 67 -11.66 10.63 -2.40
C ALA A 67 -10.95 10.48 -3.75
N PHE A 68 -9.64 10.22 -3.70
CA PHE A 68 -8.82 9.95 -4.87
C PHE A 68 -7.61 9.09 -4.51
N PHE A 69 -6.93 8.57 -5.53
CA PHE A 69 -5.62 7.93 -5.41
C PHE A 69 -4.56 8.74 -6.13
N TYR A 70 -3.37 8.80 -5.56
CA TYR A 70 -2.13 9.00 -6.30
C TYR A 70 -1.70 7.65 -6.90
N GLY A 71 -1.54 7.62 -8.21
CA GLY A 71 -1.41 6.41 -9.01
C GLY A 71 -2.72 5.98 -9.66
N LEU A 72 -2.62 5.12 -10.67
CA LEU A 72 -3.79 4.51 -11.29
C LEU A 72 -4.24 3.32 -10.43
N ASN A 73 -5.45 3.38 -9.89
CA ASN A 73 -6.02 2.26 -9.16
C ASN A 73 -6.51 1.18 -10.13
N LEU A 74 -6.15 -0.08 -9.89
CA LEU A 74 -6.48 -1.19 -10.78
C LEU A 74 -7.99 -1.36 -10.98
N ASN A 75 -8.79 -1.23 -9.90
CA ASN A 75 -10.25 -1.37 -9.96
C ASN A 75 -10.95 -0.21 -10.70
N LEU A 76 -10.25 0.91 -10.91
CA LEU A 76 -10.74 2.06 -11.66
C LEU A 76 -10.09 2.19 -13.05
N ALA A 77 -9.15 1.30 -13.39
CA ALA A 77 -8.44 1.35 -14.66
C ALA A 77 -9.33 0.86 -15.81
N ALA A 78 -9.03 1.32 -17.03
CA ALA A 78 -9.66 0.78 -18.22
C ALA A 78 -9.30 -0.71 -18.38
N PRO A 79 -10.21 -1.56 -18.90
CA PRO A 79 -9.96 -3.00 -19.03
C PRO A 79 -8.70 -3.38 -19.82
N ASP A 80 -8.24 -2.51 -20.72
CA ASP A 80 -7.04 -2.77 -21.53
C ASP A 80 -5.72 -2.59 -20.76
N LEU A 81 -5.75 -1.98 -19.56
CA LEU A 81 -4.63 -1.71 -18.65
C LEU A 81 -3.39 -1.06 -19.29
N ARG A 82 -3.47 -0.58 -20.55
CA ARG A 82 -2.32 -0.01 -21.24
C ARG A 82 -1.78 1.23 -20.54
N PRO A 83 -2.62 2.21 -20.12
CA PRO A 83 -2.13 3.37 -19.38
C PRO A 83 -1.55 2.99 -18.01
N TYR A 84 -2.10 1.95 -17.38
CA TYR A 84 -1.66 1.46 -16.08
C TYR A 84 -0.22 0.93 -16.14
N PHE A 85 0.06 -0.02 -17.06
CA PHE A 85 1.40 -0.57 -17.19
C PHE A 85 2.39 0.43 -17.81
N ALA A 86 1.95 1.34 -18.67
CA ALA A 86 2.81 2.40 -19.21
C ALA A 86 3.24 3.40 -18.12
N GLY A 87 2.37 3.68 -17.15
CA GLY A 87 2.65 4.62 -16.05
C GLY A 87 3.45 4.01 -14.88
N GLU A 88 3.49 2.69 -14.75
CA GLU A 88 4.10 2.02 -13.59
C GLU A 88 5.56 2.41 -13.34
N PRO A 89 6.47 2.43 -14.34
CA PRO A 89 7.88 2.70 -14.08
C PRO A 89 8.09 4.10 -13.47
N GLY A 90 7.37 5.10 -13.97
CA GLY A 90 7.43 6.47 -13.47
C GLY A 90 6.78 6.60 -12.08
N PHE A 91 5.62 5.98 -11.90
CA PHE A 91 4.93 5.96 -10.59
C PHE A 91 5.82 5.32 -9.52
N ARG A 92 6.42 4.17 -9.81
CA ARG A 92 7.36 3.49 -8.94
C ARG A 92 8.55 4.36 -8.55
N ALA A 93 9.20 5.00 -9.52
CA ALA A 93 10.36 5.83 -9.25
C ALA A 93 10.00 7.00 -8.32
N ALA A 94 8.86 7.66 -8.59
CA ALA A 94 8.35 8.73 -7.75
C ALA A 94 7.94 8.23 -6.34
N LEU A 95 7.35 7.03 -6.24
CA LEU A 95 7.00 6.41 -4.96
C LEU A 95 8.24 6.06 -4.12
N ALA A 96 9.28 5.52 -4.76
CA ALA A 96 10.55 5.21 -4.11
C ALA A 96 11.28 6.46 -3.62
N ALA A 97 11.10 7.60 -4.28
CA ALA A 97 11.69 8.88 -3.88
C ALA A 97 10.89 9.63 -2.81
N LEU A 98 9.64 9.23 -2.55
CA LEU A 98 8.75 9.95 -1.62
C LEU A 98 9.21 9.84 -0.16
N VAL A 99 9.76 8.69 0.23
CA VAL A 99 10.24 8.37 1.57
C VAL A 99 11.50 7.51 1.48
N SER A 100 12.32 7.52 2.52
CA SER A 100 13.51 6.66 2.61
C SER A 100 13.46 5.83 3.90
N PRO A 101 13.60 4.49 3.84
CA PRO A 101 13.61 3.67 2.62
C PRO A 101 12.27 3.76 1.86
N GLY A 102 12.30 3.60 0.53
CA GLY A 102 11.09 3.68 -0.30
C GLY A 102 10.01 2.67 0.11
N ILE A 103 8.74 3.00 -0.13
CA ILE A 103 7.58 2.21 0.34
C ILE A 103 7.67 0.74 -0.06
N GLU A 104 7.95 0.45 -1.33
CA GLU A 104 8.05 -0.94 -1.79
C GLU A 104 9.18 -1.71 -1.10
N ALA A 105 10.34 -1.09 -0.90
CA ALA A 105 11.46 -1.72 -0.22
C ALA A 105 11.13 -1.99 1.25
N ARG A 106 10.76 -0.96 2.01
CA ARG A 106 10.50 -1.09 3.45
C ARG A 106 9.34 -2.05 3.75
N VAL A 107 8.23 -1.91 3.03
CA VAL A 107 7.05 -2.74 3.27
C VAL A 107 7.27 -4.16 2.74
N GLY A 108 7.93 -4.33 1.60
CA GLY A 108 8.29 -5.66 1.08
C GLY A 108 9.20 -6.43 2.04
N ASP A 109 10.25 -5.79 2.57
CA ASP A 109 11.17 -6.39 3.54
C ASP A 109 10.43 -6.79 4.82
N LEU A 110 9.57 -5.91 5.35
CA LEU A 110 8.76 -6.21 6.53
C LEU A 110 7.80 -7.37 6.31
N LEU A 111 7.07 -7.38 5.18
CA LEU A 111 6.16 -8.48 4.87
C LEU A 111 6.92 -9.81 4.73
N THR A 112 8.11 -9.78 4.12
CA THR A 112 8.97 -10.96 4.01
C THR A 112 9.39 -11.48 5.38
N ALA A 113 9.82 -10.60 6.29
CA ALA A 113 10.18 -10.96 7.66
C ALA A 113 9.00 -11.51 8.48
N LEU A 114 7.82 -10.91 8.33
CA LEU A 114 6.59 -11.33 9.02
C LEU A 114 5.99 -12.63 8.44
N ASP A 115 6.48 -13.09 7.29
CA ASP A 115 5.99 -14.29 6.63
C ASP A 115 6.90 -15.51 6.78
N ASP A 116 8.18 -15.29 7.11
CA ASP A 116 9.27 -16.27 6.95
C ASP A 116 9.23 -16.94 5.54
N GLY A 117 8.91 -16.10 4.54
CA GLY A 117 8.48 -16.52 3.21
C GLY A 117 9.32 -15.95 2.07
N PRO A 118 8.88 -16.11 0.81
CA PRO A 118 9.55 -15.51 -0.33
C PRO A 118 9.50 -13.97 -0.24
N ALA A 119 10.43 -13.31 -0.94
CA ALA A 119 10.48 -11.86 -1.00
C ALA A 119 9.17 -11.28 -1.54
N TYR A 120 8.55 -10.37 -0.77
CA TYR A 120 7.36 -9.64 -1.17
C TYR A 120 7.72 -8.46 -2.07
N GLY A 121 6.88 -8.22 -3.07
CA GLY A 121 7.06 -7.12 -4.00
C GLY A 121 5.87 -6.96 -4.95
N ALA A 122 6.00 -6.03 -5.90
CA ALA A 122 4.96 -5.83 -6.91
C ALA A 122 4.80 -7.10 -7.77
N ALA A 123 3.56 -7.52 -8.00
CA ALA A 123 3.26 -8.67 -8.85
C ALA A 123 3.77 -8.44 -10.29
N PRO A 124 4.25 -9.49 -10.99
CA PRO A 124 4.63 -9.38 -12.39
C PRO A 124 3.43 -9.05 -13.26
N GLY A 125 3.65 -8.25 -14.30
CA GLY A 125 2.64 -7.88 -15.27
C GLY A 125 2.52 -8.91 -16.40
N PRO A 126 1.56 -8.71 -17.34
CA PRO A 126 1.29 -9.67 -18.41
C PRO A 126 2.40 -9.73 -19.47
N GLN A 127 3.29 -8.72 -19.53
CA GLN A 127 4.42 -8.66 -20.45
C GLN A 127 5.75 -8.77 -19.70
N PRO A 128 6.79 -9.41 -20.29
CA PRO A 128 8.12 -9.46 -19.69
C PRO A 128 8.63 -8.07 -19.28
N GLY A 129 9.07 -7.93 -18.04
CA GLY A 129 9.59 -6.67 -17.48
C GLY A 129 8.53 -5.67 -17.03
N SER A 130 7.25 -5.90 -17.33
CA SER A 130 6.15 -5.13 -16.74
C SER A 130 5.78 -5.67 -15.37
N ARG A 131 5.20 -4.81 -14.53
CA ARG A 131 4.71 -5.17 -13.19
C ARG A 131 3.53 -4.30 -12.81
N TYR A 132 2.76 -4.78 -11.84
CA TYR A 132 1.70 -3.99 -11.25
C TYR A 132 2.28 -2.86 -10.39
N HIS A 133 1.49 -1.82 -10.11
CA HIS A 133 1.85 -0.87 -9.06
C HIS A 133 1.92 -1.62 -7.73
N PHE A 134 3.00 -1.44 -6.96
CA PHE A 134 3.11 -2.03 -5.62
C PHE A 134 1.97 -1.58 -4.69
N THR A 135 1.59 -0.31 -4.79
CA THR A 135 0.51 0.28 -4.00
C THR A 135 -0.04 1.53 -4.70
N THR A 136 -1.05 2.15 -4.09
CA THR A 136 -1.50 3.52 -4.40
C THR A 136 -1.60 4.29 -3.10
N ILE A 137 -1.46 5.62 -3.15
CA ILE A 137 -1.65 6.47 -1.95
C ILE A 137 -3.05 7.08 -2.03
N ARG A 138 -3.88 6.86 -1.01
CA ARG A 138 -5.25 7.37 -1.00
C ARG A 138 -5.34 8.68 -0.24
N GLY A 139 -6.00 9.68 -0.85
CA GLY A 139 -6.31 10.97 -0.23
C GLY A 139 -7.81 11.16 -0.04
N HIS A 140 -8.19 11.81 1.06
CA HIS A 140 -9.57 12.22 1.33
C HIS A 140 -9.64 13.72 1.55
N GLY A 141 -10.60 14.38 0.90
CA GLY A 141 -10.99 15.74 1.28
C GLY A 141 -11.80 15.75 2.58
N THR A 142 -12.11 16.94 3.08
CA THR A 142 -12.94 17.09 4.29
C THR A 142 -14.31 16.40 4.13
N GLY A 143 -14.59 15.45 5.04
CA GLY A 143 -15.78 14.60 4.99
C GLY A 143 -15.74 13.53 3.89
N GLY A 144 -14.58 13.27 3.29
CA GLY A 144 -14.37 12.14 2.39
C GLY A 144 -14.30 10.82 3.15
N PHE A 145 -14.70 9.74 2.49
CA PHE A 145 -14.79 8.42 3.10
C PHE A 145 -14.57 7.31 2.06
N ILE A 146 -14.34 6.11 2.57
CA ILE A 146 -14.29 4.87 1.79
C ILE A 146 -15.53 4.06 2.18
N PRO A 147 -16.38 3.64 1.23
CA PRO A 147 -17.51 2.79 1.56
C PRO A 147 -17.04 1.41 2.04
N PRO A 148 -17.81 0.71 2.88
CA PRO A 148 -17.55 -0.69 3.22
C PRO A 148 -17.43 -1.55 1.96
N HIS A 149 -16.37 -2.34 1.85
CA HIS A 149 -16.10 -3.27 0.76
C HIS A 149 -15.18 -4.41 1.25
N PHE A 150 -15.02 -5.43 0.42
CA PHE A 150 -14.11 -6.56 0.60
C PHE A 150 -13.55 -6.96 -0.77
N ASP A 151 -12.26 -7.30 -0.83
CA ASP A 151 -11.52 -7.38 -2.10
C ASP A 151 -11.52 -8.76 -2.79
N ASN A 152 -11.96 -9.83 -2.10
CA ASN A 152 -12.04 -11.24 -2.58
C ASN A 152 -10.82 -11.81 -3.30
#